data_AF-A0A2J6H0I3-F1
#
_entry.id   AF-A0A2J6H0I3-F1
#
_cell.length_a   1.000
_cell.length_b   1.000
_cell.length_c   1.000
_cell.angle_alpha   90.00
_cell.angle_beta   90.00
_cell.angle_gamma   90.00
#
_symmetry.space_group_name_H-M   'P 1'
#
loop_
_entity.id
_entity.type
_entity.pdbx_description
1 polymer ?
#
loop_
_entity_poly.entity_id
_entity_poly.type
_entity_poly.pdbx_seq_one_letter_code
_entity_poly.pdbx_strand_id
1 'polypeptide(L)'
;MTGQGDDIRDKFNSLVSNLQKLGFSFDEILSMMSSDFESDKTLIPLEVFRTRDLGALESLTVFLKEKKDMKFSEIGKALERDQRTIWTTYNKAKKKLE
;
A
#
# COMPACT_ATOMS: atom_id res chain seq x y z
N MET A 1 -1.07 17.68 17.78
CA MET A 1 0.24 17.30 17.23
C MET A 1 0.04 16.81 15.81
N THR A 2 -0.14 17.73 14.86
CA THR A 2 -0.37 17.48 13.43
C THR A 2 0.65 18.33 12.68
N GLY A 3 1.94 17.94 12.77
CA GLY A 3 3.04 18.86 12.46
C GLY A 3 3.85 18.52 11.20
N GLN A 4 3.70 17.32 10.64
CA GLN A 4 4.64 16.84 9.63
C GLN A 4 3.98 16.17 8.41
N GLY A 5 2.82 15.54 8.59
CA GLY A 5 2.05 14.94 7.49
C GLY A 5 1.26 15.94 6.65
N ASP A 6 0.86 17.07 7.25
CA ASP A 6 0.11 18.12 6.54
C ASP A 6 1.05 18.95 5.67
N ASP A 7 2.28 19.24 6.14
CA ASP A 7 3.30 20.00 5.40
C ASP A 7 3.67 19.37 4.04
N ILE A 8 3.83 18.04 3.99
CA ILE A 8 4.16 17.34 2.73
C ILE A 8 2.97 17.36 1.76
N ARG A 9 1.75 17.18 2.28
CA ARG A 9 0.53 17.21 1.46
C ARG A 9 0.28 18.61 0.90
N ASP A 10 0.47 19.64 1.70
CA ASP A 10 0.28 21.03 1.30
C ASP A 10 1.32 21.44 0.26
N LYS A 11 2.58 21.04 0.44
CA LYS A 11 3.63 21.22 -0.58
C LYS A 11 3.30 20.50 -1.88
N PHE A 12 2.82 19.26 -1.80
CA PHE A 12 2.40 18.49 -2.97
C PHE A 12 1.23 19.17 -3.70
N ASN A 13 0.19 19.58 -2.97
CA ASN A 13 -0.96 20.27 -3.53
C ASN A 13 -0.58 21.62 -4.18
N SER A 14 0.34 22.36 -3.56
CA SER A 14 0.88 23.59 -4.14
C SER A 14 1.66 23.31 -5.44
N LEU A 15 2.45 22.23 -5.49
CA LEU A 15 3.17 21.83 -6.68
C LEU A 15 2.20 21.47 -7.82
N VAL A 16 1.21 20.61 -7.56
CA VAL A 16 0.20 20.20 -8.53
C VAL A 16 -0.55 21.42 -9.08
N SER A 17 -0.95 22.34 -8.19
CA SER A 17 -1.64 23.58 -8.59
C SER A 17 -0.78 24.46 -9.49
N ASN A 18 0.54 24.52 -9.24
CA ASN A 18 1.46 25.29 -10.07
C ASN A 18 1.64 24.66 -11.46
N LEU A 19 1.73 23.33 -11.54
CA LEU A 19 1.82 22.62 -12.81
C LEU A 19 0.55 22.81 -13.66
N GLN A 20 -0.63 22.77 -13.04
CA GLN A 20 -1.89 23.04 -13.74
C GLN A 20 -1.96 24.47 -14.29
N LYS A 21 -1.47 25.46 -13.53
CA LYS A 21 -1.37 26.86 -14.00
C LYS A 21 -0.39 27.03 -15.17
N LEU A 22 0.61 26.16 -15.29
CA LEU A 22 1.54 26.13 -16.42
C LEU A 22 0.96 25.42 -17.66
N GLY A 23 -0.27 24.93 -17.58
CA GLY A 23 -1.00 24.33 -18.70
C GLY A 23 -0.94 22.81 -18.74
N PHE A 24 -0.32 22.15 -17.76
CA PHE A 24 -0.33 20.69 -17.69
C PHE A 24 -1.71 20.18 -17.24
N SER A 25 -2.29 19.29 -18.03
CA SER A 25 -3.47 18.51 -17.66
C SER A 25 -3.14 17.53 -16.53
N PHE A 26 -4.17 17.08 -15.83
CA PHE A 26 -4.01 16.07 -14.78
C PHE A 26 -3.42 14.77 -15.33
N ASP A 27 -3.80 14.35 -16.54
CA ASP A 27 -3.28 13.15 -17.20
C ASP A 27 -1.79 13.28 -17.57
N GLU A 28 -1.35 14.48 -17.98
CA GLU A 28 0.08 14.75 -18.20
C GLU A 28 0.87 14.72 -16.89
N ILE A 29 0.34 15.32 -15.82
CA ILE A 29 0.97 15.26 -14.50
C ILE A 29 1.06 13.82 -14.01
N LEU A 30 -0.02 13.04 -14.15
CA LEU A 30 -0.04 11.64 -13.80
C LEU A 30 0.97 10.84 -14.62
N SER A 31 1.04 11.04 -15.93
CA SER A 31 1.97 10.30 -16.79
C SER A 31 3.44 10.62 -16.48
N MET A 32 3.75 11.86 -16.09
CA MET A 32 5.08 12.23 -15.56
C MET A 32 5.42 11.54 -14.24
N MET A 33 4.44 11.32 -13.37
CA MET A 33 4.63 10.62 -12.10
C MET A 33 4.65 9.09 -12.26
N SER A 34 4.09 8.58 -13.36
CA SER A 34 3.83 7.15 -13.57
C SER A 34 4.84 6.49 -14.51
N SER A 35 5.97 7.15 -14.83
CA SER A 35 6.92 6.74 -15.87
C SER A 35 7.49 5.32 -15.72
N ASP A 36 7.33 4.65 -14.57
CA ASP A 36 7.79 3.27 -14.33
C ASP A 36 6.76 2.33 -13.68
N PHE A 37 5.46 2.66 -13.73
CA PHE A 37 4.42 1.79 -13.16
C PHE A 37 4.01 0.67 -14.12
N GLU A 38 4.87 -0.37 -14.17
CA GLU A 38 4.50 -1.67 -14.73
C GLU A 38 3.20 -2.18 -14.09
N SER A 39 2.20 -2.45 -14.94
CA SER A 39 0.83 -2.82 -14.57
C SER A 39 0.70 -4.11 -13.75
N ASP A 40 1.80 -4.86 -13.59
CA ASP A 40 1.84 -6.17 -12.94
C ASP A 40 2.29 -6.12 -11.46
N LYS A 41 2.58 -4.93 -10.92
CA LYS A 41 3.01 -4.77 -9.52
C LYS A 41 1.82 -4.55 -8.59
N THR A 42 1.65 -5.45 -7.61
CA THR A 42 0.67 -5.24 -6.53
C THR A 42 1.11 -4.08 -5.65
N LEU A 43 0.36 -2.98 -5.71
CA LEU A 43 0.56 -1.82 -4.84
C LEU A 43 0.10 -2.09 -3.41
N ILE A 44 1.02 -1.90 -2.46
CA ILE A 44 0.76 -2.02 -1.02
C ILE A 44 0.84 -0.63 -0.38
N PRO A 45 -0.26 -0.09 0.16
CA PRO A 45 -0.23 1.15 0.92
C PRO A 45 0.67 0.99 2.15
N LEU A 46 1.57 1.94 2.41
CA LEU A 46 2.46 1.91 3.59
C LEU A 46 1.68 1.90 4.91
N GLU A 47 0.44 2.41 4.91
CA GLU A 47 -0.45 2.41 6.08
C GLU A 47 -0.79 0.99 6.58
N VAL A 48 -0.66 -0.04 5.74
CA VAL A 48 -0.81 -1.43 6.16
C VAL A 48 0.15 -1.80 7.30
N PHE A 49 1.30 -1.13 7.39
CA PHE A 49 2.32 -1.36 8.42
C PHE A 49 2.21 -0.39 9.60
N ARG A 50 1.13 0.39 9.70
CA ARG A 50 0.95 1.38 10.77
C ARG A 50 0.69 0.74 12.14
N THR A 51 0.01 -0.40 12.17
CA THR A 51 -0.33 -1.12 13.41
C THR A 51 0.92 -1.79 13.97
N ARG A 52 1.29 -1.48 15.22
CA ARG A 52 2.49 -2.03 15.87
C ARG A 52 2.31 -3.45 16.41
N ASP A 53 1.06 -3.90 16.57
CA ASP A 53 0.75 -5.23 17.11
C ASP A 53 1.04 -6.35 16.11
N LEU A 54 1.02 -6.01 14.81
CA LEU A 54 1.30 -6.93 13.72
C LEU A 54 2.74 -6.78 13.21
N GLY A 55 3.41 -7.90 13.01
CA GLY A 55 4.65 -7.94 12.24
C GLY A 55 4.40 -7.71 10.75
N ALA A 56 5.44 -7.35 9.99
CA ALA A 56 5.30 -7.01 8.57
C ALA A 56 4.60 -8.10 7.74
N LEU A 57 4.92 -9.38 7.96
CA LEU A 57 4.27 -10.48 7.26
C LEU A 57 2.80 -10.65 7.66
N GLU A 58 2.46 -10.41 8.93
CA GLU A 58 1.08 -10.45 9.44
C GLU A 58 0.25 -9.34 8.80
N SER A 59 0.74 -8.08 8.85
CA SER A 59 0.11 -6.93 8.21
C SER A 59 -0.15 -7.17 6.73
N LEU A 60 0.87 -7.64 6.00
CA LEU A 60 0.76 -7.89 4.58
C LEU A 60 -0.21 -9.03 4.27
N THR A 61 -0.16 -10.12 5.04
CA THR A 61 -1.07 -11.26 4.86
C THR A 61 -2.54 -10.86 5.09
N VAL A 62 -2.82 -10.06 6.13
CA VAL A 62 -4.18 -9.55 6.40
C VAL A 62 -4.65 -8.63 5.28
N PHE A 63 -3.81 -7.69 4.82
CA PHE A 63 -4.19 -6.80 3.72
C PHE A 63 -4.48 -7.55 2.42
N LEU A 64 -3.59 -8.46 2.01
CA LEU A 64 -3.78 -9.25 0.80
C LEU A 64 -5.01 -10.16 0.90
N LYS A 65 -5.29 -10.69 2.10
CA LYS A 65 -6.47 -11.55 2.29
C LYS A 65 -7.78 -10.78 2.36
N GLU A 66 -7.85 -9.69 3.11
CA GLU A 66 -9.10 -8.98 3.42
C GLU A 66 -9.38 -7.80 2.47
N LYS A 67 -8.35 -7.18 1.89
CA LYS A 67 -8.50 -6.00 1.00
C LYS A 67 -8.29 -6.33 -0.48
N LYS A 68 -7.52 -7.37 -0.79
CA LYS A 68 -7.32 -7.85 -2.16
C LYS A 68 -8.04 -9.18 -2.46
N ASP A 69 -8.71 -9.75 -1.46
CA ASP A 69 -9.46 -11.01 -1.54
C ASP A 69 -8.68 -12.21 -2.13
N MET A 70 -7.35 -12.21 -1.95
CA MET A 70 -6.51 -13.28 -2.47
C MET A 70 -6.71 -14.58 -1.69
N LYS A 71 -6.55 -15.72 -2.36
CA LYS A 71 -6.47 -17.04 -1.72
C LYS A 71 -5.11 -17.20 -1.04
N PHE A 72 -5.05 -18.02 0.02
CA PHE A 72 -3.77 -18.28 0.71
C PHE A 72 -2.68 -18.86 -0.20
N SER A 73 -3.07 -19.64 -1.21
CA SER A 73 -2.15 -20.16 -2.24
C SER A 73 -1.60 -19.05 -3.15
N GLU A 74 -2.40 -18.04 -3.49
CA GLU A 74 -2.00 -16.88 -4.29
C GLU A 74 -1.07 -15.98 -3.48
N ILE A 75 -1.40 -15.73 -2.22
CA ILE A 75 -0.55 -14.97 -1.29
C ILE A 75 0.77 -15.69 -1.07
N GLY A 76 0.75 -17.01 -0.91
CA GLY A 76 1.97 -17.82 -0.77
C GLY A 76 2.90 -17.68 -1.98
N LYS A 77 2.33 -17.72 -3.20
CA LYS A 77 3.11 -17.48 -4.42
C LYS A 77 3.66 -16.06 -4.48
N ALA A 78 2.83 -15.04 -4.19
CA ALA A 78 3.22 -13.64 -4.27
C ALA A 78 4.31 -13.24 -3.25
N LEU A 79 4.35 -13.92 -2.10
CA LEU A 79 5.32 -13.64 -1.02
C LEU A 79 6.46 -14.66 -0.96
N GLU A 80 6.51 -15.61 -1.89
CA GLU A 80 7.45 -16.73 -1.90
C GLU A 80 7.47 -17.48 -0.56
N ARG A 81 6.28 -17.84 -0.06
CA ARG A 81 6.09 -18.59 1.18
C ARG A 81 5.16 -19.78 0.95
N ASP A 82 5.35 -20.83 1.74
CA ASP A 82 4.40 -21.93 1.77
C ASP A 82 3.02 -21.42 2.24
N GLN A 83 1.96 -21.86 1.56
CA GLN A 83 0.58 -21.43 1.87
C GLN A 83 0.17 -21.75 3.32
N ARG A 84 0.74 -22.78 3.95
CA ARG A 84 0.51 -23.11 5.37
C ARG A 84 1.12 -22.05 6.28
N THR A 85 2.28 -21.50 5.90
CA THR A 85 2.89 -20.36 6.59
C THR A 85 1.99 -19.13 6.50
N ILE A 86 1.41 -18.87 5.33
CA ILE A 86 0.45 -17.76 5.17
C ILE A 86 -0.80 -17.98 6.03
N TRP A 87 -1.39 -19.17 6.00
CA TRP A 87 -2.57 -19.49 6.80
C TRP A 87 -2.31 -19.34 8.31
N THR A 88 -1.19 -19.89 8.81
CA THR A 88 -0.84 -19.76 10.23
C THR A 88 -0.56 -18.31 10.62
N THR A 89 0.11 -17.54 9.75
CA THR A 89 0.36 -16.10 9.95
C THR A 89 -0.95 -15.32 10.02
N TYR A 90 -1.87 -15.55 9.09
CA TYR A 90 -3.19 -14.91 9.08
C TYR A 90 -3.94 -15.15 10.39
N ASN A 91 -4.02 -16.41 10.84
CA ASN A 91 -4.73 -16.73 12.08
C ASN A 91 -4.06 -16.13 13.32
N LYS A 92 -2.72 -16.06 13.36
CA LYS A 92 -2.01 -15.34 14.44
C LYS A 92 -2.34 -13.84 14.41
N ALA A 93 -2.36 -13.24 13.23
CA ALA A 93 -2.71 -11.83 13.07
C ALA A 93 -4.14 -11.54 13.52
N LYS A 94 -5.12 -12.39 13.13
CA LYS A 94 -6.52 -12.23 13.57
C LYS A 94 -6.65 -12.25 15.09
N LYS A 95 -5.97 -13.18 15.78
CA LYS A 95 -5.97 -13.24 17.26
C LYS A 95 -5.36 -12.02 17.94
N LYS A 96 -4.49 -11.27 17.26
CA LYS A 96 -3.91 -10.03 17.80
C LYS A 96 -4.79 -8.81 17.57
N LEU A 97 -5.70 -8.88 16.59
CA LEU A 97 -6.66 -7.83 16.25
C LEU A 97 -8.01 -8.00 16.97
N GLU A 98 -8.25 -9.16 17.56
CA GLU A 98 -9.33 -9.42 18.54
C GLU A 98 -9.06 -8.67 19.84
#